data_AF-A0A6L3ACR5-F1
#
_entry.id   AF-A0A6L3ACR5-F1
#
_cell.length_a   1.000
_cell.length_b   1.000
_cell.length_c   1.000
_cell.angle_alpha   90.00
_cell.angle_beta   90.00
_cell.angle_gamma   90.00
#
_symmetry.space_group_name_H-M   'P 1'
#
loop_
_entity.id
_entity.type
_entity.pdbx_description
1 polymer ?
#
loop_
_entity_poly.entity_id
_entity_poly.type
_entity_poly.pdbx_seq_one_letter_code
_entity_poly.pdbx_strand_id
1 'polypeptide(L)'
;MNAIRPRAGTRMTISPELREAMERARSAAGGQGRGAEDPLAQLEALRPELVAPLVTYLCTDAAANVNGRDFIVGGNEISLVSLPGRERTIYREGGWDLDSLDRMFPSTLGAGLRNPMPPAPPKE
;
A
#
# COMPACT_ATOMS: atom_id res chain seq x y z
N MET A 1 -15.84 -13.37 7.53
CA MET A 1 -15.76 -12.00 7.00
C MET A 1 -14.50 -11.88 6.15
N ASN A 2 -14.61 -11.28 4.96
CA ASN A 2 -13.46 -10.93 4.11
C ASN A 2 -13.26 -9.41 4.14
N ALA A 3 -12.03 -8.95 3.91
CA ALA A 3 -11.69 -7.54 3.79
C ALA A 3 -11.40 -7.17 2.33
N ILE A 4 -11.90 -6.01 1.89
CA ILE A 4 -11.63 -5.45 0.57
C ILE A 4 -10.86 -4.14 0.74
N ARG A 5 -9.71 -4.04 0.08
CA ARG A 5 -8.90 -2.83 -0.06
C ARG A 5 -9.04 -2.29 -1.48
N PRO A 6 -10.06 -1.46 -1.74
CA PRO A 6 -10.29 -0.94 -3.08
C PRO A 6 -9.22 0.10 -3.43
N ARG A 7 -8.66 0.00 -4.64
CA ARG A 7 -7.95 1.07 -5.31
C ARG A 7 -8.87 1.60 -6.40
N ALA A 8 -9.33 2.83 -6.23
CA ALA A 8 -10.27 3.43 -7.15
C ALA A 8 -9.96 4.92 -7.36
N GLY A 9 -9.92 5.30 -8.63
CA GLY A 9 -9.96 6.67 -9.11
C GLY A 9 -11.35 7.27 -8.93
N THR A 10 -11.62 7.80 -7.75
CA THR A 10 -12.88 8.47 -7.43
C THR A 10 -12.76 9.98 -7.60
N ARG A 11 -13.89 10.69 -7.55
CA ARG A 11 -13.91 12.16 -7.49
C ARG A 11 -13.08 12.72 -6.32
N MET A 12 -12.92 11.95 -5.23
CA MET A 12 -12.09 12.34 -4.08
C MET A 12 -10.58 12.20 -4.37
N THR A 13 -10.17 11.18 -5.12
CA THR A 13 -8.75 10.89 -5.40
C THR A 13 -8.25 11.46 -6.73
N ILE A 14 -9.17 11.84 -7.62
CA ILE A 14 -8.91 12.50 -8.90
C ILE A 14 -9.73 13.79 -8.98
N SER A 15 -9.39 14.75 -8.13
CA SER A 15 -10.09 16.04 -8.10
C SER A 15 -9.70 16.91 -9.32
N PRO A 16 -10.54 17.88 -9.70
CA PRO A 16 -10.19 18.86 -10.75
C PRO A 16 -8.88 19.58 -10.46
N GLU A 17 -8.66 19.97 -9.20
CA GLU A 17 -7.46 20.68 -8.78
C GLU A 17 -6.20 19.82 -8.94
N LEU A 18 -6.31 18.51 -8.69
CA LEU A 18 -5.21 17.56 -8.90
C LEU A 18 -4.88 17.43 -10.40
N ARG A 19 -5.89 17.34 -11.26
CA ARG A 19 -5.71 17.27 -12.71
C ARG A 19 -4.99 18.51 -13.23
N GLU A 20 -5.47 19.70 -12.85
CA GLU A 20 -4.87 20.98 -13.23
C GLU A 20 -3.43 21.12 -12.69
N ALA A 21 -3.16 20.66 -11.47
CA ALA A 21 -1.81 20.67 -10.91
C ALA A 21 -0.85 19.76 -11.68
N MET A 22 -1.30 18.56 -12.06
CA MET A 22 -0.51 17.60 -12.85
C MET A 22 -0.28 18.11 -14.28
N GLU A 23 -1.28 18.70 -14.92
CA GLU A 23 -1.15 19.32 -16.25
C GLU A 23 -0.14 20.47 -16.24
N ARG A 24 -0.22 21.38 -15.26
CA ARG A 24 0.77 22.45 -15.08
C ARG A 24 2.19 21.91 -14.89
N ALA A 25 2.34 20.88 -14.05
CA ALA A 25 3.64 20.24 -13.83
C ALA A 25 4.20 19.60 -15.10
N ARG A 26 3.35 18.93 -15.88
CA ARG A 26 3.73 18.30 -17.16
C ARG A 26 4.16 19.35 -18.19
N SER A 27 3.42 20.45 -18.32
CA SER A 27 3.77 21.56 -19.22
C SER A 27 5.07 22.26 -18.81
N ALA A 28 5.30 22.44 -17.52
CA ALA A 28 6.54 23.04 -16.99
C ALA A 28 7.78 22.14 -17.16
N ALA A 29 7.61 20.81 -17.13
CA ALA A 29 8.69 19.83 -17.25
C ALA A 29 9.14 19.53 -18.69
N GLY A 30 8.66 20.28 -19.70
CA GLY A 30 9.10 20.12 -21.10
C GLY A 30 8.72 18.78 -21.74
N GLY A 31 7.74 18.06 -21.18
CA GLY A 31 7.15 16.88 -21.79
C GLY A 31 8.00 15.60 -21.83
N GLN A 32 9.15 15.52 -21.14
CA GLN A 32 10.01 14.33 -21.18
C GLN A 32 10.24 13.70 -19.81
N GLY A 33 9.32 12.82 -19.42
CA GLY A 33 9.62 11.65 -18.60
C GLY A 33 9.52 10.40 -19.47
N ARG A 34 10.60 10.06 -20.19
CA ARG A 34 10.63 8.84 -21.03
C ARG A 34 10.66 7.61 -20.11
N GLY A 35 9.53 6.89 -20.03
CA GLY A 35 9.46 5.54 -19.46
C GLY A 35 8.58 5.37 -18.22
N ALA A 36 8.08 6.45 -17.60
CA ALA A 36 7.06 6.33 -16.56
C ALA A 36 5.68 6.53 -17.20
N GLU A 37 4.78 5.56 -17.02
CA GLU A 37 3.38 5.72 -17.42
C GLU A 37 2.77 6.97 -16.78
N ASP A 38 1.83 7.60 -17.49
CA ASP A 38 1.12 8.79 -16.99
C ASP A 38 0.42 8.47 -15.65
N PRO A 39 0.86 9.08 -14.52
CA PRO A 39 0.28 8.81 -13.21
C PRO A 39 -1.22 9.10 -13.17
N LEU A 40 -1.69 10.11 -13.92
CA LEU A 40 -3.11 10.42 -13.99
C LEU A 40 -3.87 9.33 -14.74
N ALA A 41 -3.33 8.86 -15.87
CA ALA A 41 -3.94 7.77 -16.63
C ALA A 41 -3.98 6.45 -15.81
N GLN A 42 -2.94 6.18 -14.99
CA GLN A 42 -2.96 5.04 -14.07
C GLN A 42 -4.09 5.17 -13.05
N LEU A 43 -4.29 6.35 -12.46
CA LEU A 43 -5.41 6.58 -11.53
C LEU A 43 -6.77 6.43 -12.24
N GLU A 44 -6.90 6.94 -13.47
CA GLU A 44 -8.13 6.83 -14.25
C GLU A 44 -8.47 5.39 -14.67
N ALA A 45 -7.44 4.55 -14.90
CA ALA A 45 -7.62 3.13 -15.18
C ALA A 45 -8.22 2.37 -13.98
N LEU A 46 -8.05 2.88 -12.75
CA LEU A 46 -8.63 2.32 -11.52
C LEU A 46 -10.12 2.70 -11.39
N ARG A 47 -10.94 2.38 -12.38
CA ARG A 47 -12.38 2.73 -12.34
C ARG A 47 -13.08 2.06 -11.15
N PRO A 48 -13.87 2.78 -10.33
CA PRO A 48 -14.53 2.22 -9.15
C PRO A 48 -15.41 1.00 -9.45
N GLU A 49 -16.04 0.96 -10.62
CA GLU A 49 -16.93 -0.12 -11.06
C GLU A 49 -16.20 -1.46 -11.19
N LEU A 50 -14.88 -1.44 -11.39
CA LEU A 50 -14.06 -2.65 -11.53
C LEU A 50 -13.85 -3.39 -10.18
N VAL A 51 -14.23 -2.78 -9.05
CA VAL A 51 -14.23 -3.45 -7.75
C VAL A 51 -15.46 -4.34 -7.57
N ALA A 52 -16.61 -3.94 -8.14
CA ALA A 52 -17.90 -4.59 -7.93
C ALA A 52 -17.97 -6.08 -8.33
N PRO A 53 -17.31 -6.54 -9.41
CA PRO A 53 -17.34 -7.96 -9.80
C PRO A 53 -16.81 -8.91 -8.73
N LEU A 54 -15.69 -8.59 -8.06
CA LEU A 54 -15.18 -9.45 -6.98
C LEU A 54 -16.14 -9.50 -5.80
N VAL A 55 -16.67 -8.34 -5.40
CA VAL A 55 -17.64 -8.27 -4.29
C VAL A 55 -18.87 -9.12 -4.61
N THR A 56 -19.38 -9.02 -5.84
CA THR A 56 -20.52 -9.82 -6.30
C THR A 56 -20.20 -11.31 -6.31
N TYR A 57 -19.03 -11.70 -6.81
CA TYR A 57 -18.57 -13.10 -6.78
C TYR A 57 -18.51 -13.66 -5.36
N LEU A 58 -17.99 -12.90 -4.40
CA LEU A 58 -17.89 -13.30 -2.98
C LEU A 58 -19.25 -13.50 -2.30
N CYS A 59 -20.34 -13.01 -2.91
CA CYS A 59 -21.72 -13.23 -2.45
C CYS A 59 -22.39 -14.46 -3.11
N THR A 60 -21.71 -15.18 -3.99
CA THR A 60 -22.24 -16.38 -4.65
C THR A 60 -21.89 -17.66 -3.91
N ASP A 61 -22.64 -18.74 -4.17
CA ASP A 61 -22.35 -20.08 -3.62
C ASP A 61 -20.97 -20.61 -4.06
N ALA A 62 -20.48 -20.19 -5.23
CA ALA A 62 -19.16 -20.57 -5.72
C ALA A 62 -18.02 -20.08 -4.80
N ALA A 63 -18.26 -19.02 -4.02
CA ALA A 63 -17.31 -18.47 -3.07
C ALA A 63 -17.53 -18.97 -1.63
N ALA A 64 -18.33 -20.02 -1.41
CA ALA A 64 -18.70 -20.50 -0.07
C ALA A 64 -17.49 -20.88 0.82
N ASN A 65 -16.36 -21.28 0.23
CA ASN A 65 -15.12 -21.60 0.94
C ASN A 65 -14.13 -20.43 1.07
N VAL A 66 -14.49 -19.23 0.61
CA VAL A 66 -13.63 -18.04 0.65
C VAL A 66 -13.97 -17.18 1.87
N ASN A 67 -13.19 -17.34 2.94
CA ASN A 67 -13.41 -16.62 4.21
C ASN A 67 -12.08 -16.23 4.89
N GLY A 68 -12.10 -15.15 5.67
CA GLY A 68 -10.94 -14.65 6.42
C GLY A 68 -9.82 -14.14 5.52
N ARG A 69 -10.16 -13.72 4.30
CA ARG A 69 -9.21 -13.27 3.28
C ARG A 69 -9.27 -11.76 3.10
N ASP A 70 -8.18 -11.24 2.55
CA ASP A 70 -7.94 -9.82 2.39
C ASP A 70 -7.49 -9.57 0.95
N PHE A 71 -8.22 -8.73 0.23
CA PHE A 71 -8.03 -8.54 -1.20
C PHE A 71 -7.73 -7.09 -1.54
N ILE A 72 -6.69 -6.85 -2.33
CA ILE A 72 -6.53 -5.58 -3.05
C ILE A 72 -7.19 -5.73 -4.40
N VAL A 73 -8.04 -4.77 -4.77
CA VAL A 73 -8.73 -4.77 -6.06
C VAL A 73 -8.64 -3.40 -6.68
N GLY A 74 -8.23 -3.32 -7.94
CA GLY A 74 -8.25 -2.08 -8.69
C GLY A 74 -7.85 -2.28 -10.14
N GLY A 75 -8.54 -1.59 -11.06
CA GLY A 75 -8.31 -1.78 -12.49
C GLY A 75 -8.56 -3.23 -12.89
N ASN A 76 -7.61 -3.84 -13.59
CA ASN A 76 -7.67 -5.24 -14.03
C ASN A 76 -6.99 -6.22 -13.06
N GLU A 77 -6.64 -5.77 -11.85
CA GLU A 77 -5.85 -6.54 -10.89
C GLU A 77 -6.69 -6.90 -9.65
N ILE A 78 -6.62 -8.17 -9.25
CA ILE A 78 -7.11 -8.67 -7.96
C ILE A 78 -5.96 -9.43 -7.30
N SER A 79 -5.56 -8.99 -6.11
CA SER A 79 -4.46 -9.58 -5.34
C SER A 79 -4.96 -10.11 -4.01
N LEU A 80 -4.63 -11.36 -3.68
CA LEU A 80 -4.81 -11.91 -2.34
C LEU A 80 -3.63 -11.48 -1.47
N VAL A 81 -3.91 -10.86 -0.32
CA VAL A 81 -2.90 -10.34 0.60
C VAL A 81 -2.65 -11.34 1.72
N SER A 82 -1.37 -11.62 1.98
CA SER A 82 -0.98 -12.31 3.20
C SER A 82 -1.24 -11.40 4.41
N LEU A 83 -1.96 -11.90 5.40
CA LEU A 83 -2.12 -11.18 6.66
C LEU A 83 -0.75 -11.03 7.33
N PRO A 84 -0.42 -9.86 7.91
CA PRO A 84 0.87 -9.65 8.54
C PRO A 84 1.04 -10.65 9.70
N GLY A 85 2.06 -11.49 9.58
CA GLY A 85 2.49 -12.38 10.64
C GLY A 85 3.47 -11.68 11.57
N ARG A 86 3.51 -12.10 12.84
CA ARG A 86 4.57 -11.69 13.76
C ARG A 86 5.83 -12.48 13.41
N GLU A 87 6.87 -11.81 12.89
CA GLU A 87 8.14 -12.47 12.58
C GLU A 87 8.87 -12.89 13.86
N ARG A 88 9.02 -11.96 14.81
CA ARG A 88 9.66 -12.16 16.11
C ARG A 88 8.96 -11.38 17.19
N THR A 89 9.13 -11.79 18.44
CA THR A 89 8.51 -11.14 19.61
C THR A 89 9.37 -11.32 20.83
N ILE A 90 9.48 -10.26 21.62
CA ILE A 90 10.07 -10.27 22.96
C ILE A 90 9.06 -9.78 23.99
N TYR A 91 9.20 -10.24 25.23
CA TYR A 91 8.35 -9.86 26.36
C TYR A 91 9.24 -9.36 27.50
N ARG A 92 8.75 -8.37 28.25
CA ARG A 92 9.40 -7.84 29.45
C ARG A 92 8.32 -7.54 30.49
N GLU A 93 8.54 -8.02 31.71
CA GLU A 93 7.69 -7.71 32.85
C GLU A 93 7.78 -6.21 33.19
N GLY A 94 6.64 -5.58 33.49
CA GLY A 94 6.57 -4.13 33.71
C GLY A 94 6.56 -3.26 32.44
N GLY A 95 6.58 -3.87 31.25
CA GLY A 95 6.46 -3.16 29.97
C GLY A 95 7.81 -2.71 29.39
N TRP A 96 7.77 -1.75 28.47
CA TRP A 96 8.93 -1.21 27.77
C TRP A 96 9.05 0.29 28.00
N ASP A 97 10.28 0.73 28.28
CA ASP A 97 10.72 2.12 28.32
C ASP A 97 11.89 2.29 27.33
N LEU A 98 12.34 3.52 27.12
CA LEU A 98 13.41 3.79 26.16
C LEU A 98 14.72 3.07 26.56
N ASP A 99 15.10 3.14 27.82
CA ASP A 99 16.36 2.54 28.32
C ASP A 99 16.38 1.01 28.19
N SER A 100 15.24 0.34 28.37
CA SER A 100 15.13 -1.12 28.20
C SER A 100 15.13 -1.52 26.73
N LEU A 101 14.53 -0.71 25.85
CA LEU A 101 14.60 -0.92 24.40
C LEU A 101 16.02 -0.70 23.88
N ASP A 102 16.72 0.36 24.28
CA ASP A 102 18.11 0.63 23.86
C ASP A 102 19.04 -0.53 24.23
N ARG A 103 18.80 -1.16 25.39
CA ARG A 103 19.58 -2.31 25.85
C ARG A 103 19.22 -3.62 25.14
N MET A 104 17.93 -3.91 24.96
CA MET A 104 17.49 -5.23 24.49
C MET A 104 17.26 -5.30 22.98
N PHE A 105 16.80 -4.22 22.35
CA PHE A 105 16.40 -4.22 20.95
C PHE A 105 17.53 -4.61 19.99
N PRO A 106 18.77 -4.07 20.09
CA PRO A 106 19.84 -4.38 19.14
C PRO A 106 20.21 -5.87 19.09
N SER A 107 20.18 -6.56 20.23
CA SER A 107 20.52 -7.98 20.35
C SER A 107 19.34 -8.94 20.13
N THR A 108 18.11 -8.41 20.04
CA THR A 108 16.88 -9.22 19.90
C THR A 108 16.16 -8.96 18.59
N LEU A 109 15.16 -8.06 18.57
CA LEU A 109 14.37 -7.75 17.38
C LEU A 109 15.20 -7.05 16.32
N GLY A 110 16.14 -6.20 16.73
CA GLY A 110 17.08 -5.49 15.85
C GLY A 110 18.15 -6.38 15.22
N ALA A 111 18.42 -7.55 15.81
CA ALA A 111 19.46 -8.43 15.31
C ALA A 111 19.13 -8.91 13.90
N GLY A 112 20.03 -8.62 12.95
CA GLY A 112 19.88 -9.01 11.55
C GLY A 112 18.86 -8.19 10.74
N LEU A 113 18.22 -7.15 11.32
CA LEU A 113 17.39 -6.25 10.53
C LEU A 113 18.25 -5.48 9.53
N ARG A 114 17.90 -5.61 8.26
CA ARG A 114 18.49 -4.81 7.18
C ARG A 114 17.55 -3.68 6.86
N ASN A 115 18.03 -2.45 6.96
CA ASN A 115 17.28 -1.31 6.46
C ASN A 115 17.34 -1.32 4.92
N PRO A 116 16.21 -1.52 4.20
CA PRO A 116 16.19 -1.54 2.74
C PRO A 116 16.46 -0.15 2.12
N MET A 117 16.32 0.93 2.89
CA MET A 117 16.58 2.30 2.46
C MET A 117 17.36 3.06 3.55
N PRO A 118 18.69 2.91 3.60
CA PRO A 118 19.52 3.62 4.58
C PRO A 118 19.46 5.15 4.35
N PRO A 119 19.60 5.97 5.41
CA PRO A 119 19.68 7.42 5.27
C PRO A 119 20.78 7.82 4.28
N ALA A 120 20.51 8.82 3.44
CA ALA A 120 21.53 9.39 2.58
C ALA A 120 22.66 10.01 3.44
N PRO A 121 23.93 9.92 3.01
CA PRO A 121 25.01 10.59 3.71
C PRO A 121 24.75 12.10 3.77
N PRO A 122 25.24 12.80 4.81
CA PRO A 122 25.15 14.25 4.88
C PRO A 122 25.70 14.89 3.60
N LYS A 123 25.00 15.90 3.08
CA LYS A 123 25.56 16.74 2.03
C LYS A 123 26.66 17.60 2.66
N GLU A 124 27.86 17.55 2.10
CA GLU A 124 28.99 18.43 2.46
C GLU A 124 28.66 19.91 2.23
#